data_AF-A0A368H7R6-F1
#
_entry.id   AF-A0A368H7R6-F1
#
_cell.length_a   1.000
_cell.length_b   1.000
_cell.length_c   1.000
_cell.angle_alpha   90.00
_cell.angle_beta   90.00
_cell.angle_gamma   90.00
#
_symmetry.space_group_name_H-M   'P 1'
#
loop_
_entity.id
_entity.type
_entity.pdbx_description
1 polymer ?
#
loop_
_entity_poly.entity_id
_entity_poly.type
_entity_poly.pdbx_seq_one_letter_code
_entity_poly.pdbx_strand_id
1 'polypeptide(L)'
;MSKVCNVFLTLVGMGTEQLTQFNNSRWDVVAGHLPSASSALNLLHWAQVLRFHELRKFDYGEARNMDVYGQEQPPVFNITRITTPMFMFWSSDDTLAPDTDVREHIINKLGDALKVLAPHFSV
;
A
#
# COMPACT_ATOMS: atom_id res chain seq x y z
N MET A 1 -1.03 24.50 -9.46
CA MET A 1 -1.66 23.16 -9.48
C MET A 1 -2.96 23.21 -8.69
N SER A 2 -4.07 22.67 -9.20
CA SER A 2 -5.36 22.62 -8.46
C SER A 2 -5.22 21.81 -7.17
N LYS A 3 -5.92 22.20 -6.09
CA LYS A 3 -5.93 21.46 -4.80
C LYS A 3 -6.33 19.99 -4.97
N VAL A 4 -7.21 19.70 -5.94
CA VAL A 4 -7.65 18.33 -6.28
C VAL A 4 -6.51 17.49 -6.88
N CYS A 5 -5.68 18.11 -7.72
CA CYS A 5 -4.53 17.44 -8.32
C CYS A 5 -3.45 17.12 -7.27
N ASN A 6 -3.30 17.99 -6.27
CA ASN A 6 -2.34 17.77 -5.18
C ASN A 6 -2.76 16.60 -4.27
N VAL A 7 -4.04 16.52 -3.90
CA VAL A 7 -4.57 15.39 -3.11
C VAL A 7 -4.42 14.06 -3.85
N PHE A 8 -4.70 14.04 -5.15
CA PHE A 8 -4.53 12.83 -5.96
C PHE A 8 -3.06 12.40 -6.03
N LEU A 9 -2.13 13.33 -6.24
CA LEU A 9 -0.68 13.06 -6.25
C LEU A 9 -0.15 12.58 -4.89
N THR A 10 -0.67 13.10 -3.78
CA THR A 10 -0.36 12.60 -2.43
C THR A 10 -0.89 11.18 -2.21
N LEU A 11 -2.12 10.88 -2.67
CA LEU A 11 -2.72 9.55 -2.51
C LEU A 11 -2.01 8.44 -3.30
N VAL A 12 -1.26 8.79 -4.35
CA VAL A 12 -0.45 7.84 -5.13
C VAL A 12 1.03 7.86 -4.75
N GLY A 13 1.40 8.48 -3.62
CA GLY A 13 2.79 8.53 -3.11
C GLY A 13 3.74 9.41 -3.93
N MET A 14 3.25 10.07 -4.99
CA MET A 14 4.08 10.86 -5.93
C MET A 14 4.35 12.30 -5.45
N GLY A 15 3.89 12.68 -4.26
CA GLY A 15 3.99 14.05 -3.74
C GLY A 15 4.68 14.19 -2.37
N THR A 16 5.11 13.09 -1.76
CA THR A 16 5.60 13.03 -0.37
C THR A 16 7.05 12.58 -0.25
N GLU A 17 7.60 11.96 -1.29
CA GLU A 17 8.95 11.40 -1.34
C GLU A 17 10.00 12.41 -1.85
N GLN A 18 11.23 12.33 -1.35
CA GLN A 18 12.35 13.07 -1.92
C GLN A 18 12.74 12.50 -3.28
N LEU A 19 12.42 13.22 -4.36
CA LEU A 19 12.78 12.86 -5.73
C LEU A 19 14.28 13.07 -6.06
N THR A 20 15.15 13.25 -5.06
CA THR A 20 16.59 13.47 -5.24
C THR A 20 17.29 12.28 -5.91
N GLN A 21 16.73 11.08 -5.75
CA GLN A 21 17.21 9.85 -6.38
C GLN A 21 16.67 9.65 -7.81
N PHE A 22 15.82 10.56 -8.30
CA PHE A 22 15.21 10.43 -9.61
C PHE A 22 16.17 10.85 -10.73
N ASN A 23 16.19 10.09 -11.83
CA ASN A 23 16.89 10.54 -13.05
C ASN A 23 16.06 11.65 -13.71
N ASN A 24 16.38 12.91 -13.37
CA ASN A 24 15.69 14.10 -13.85
C ASN A 24 15.64 14.22 -15.38
N SER A 25 16.59 13.63 -16.11
CA SER A 25 16.60 13.64 -17.58
C SER A 25 15.51 12.74 -18.20
N ARG A 26 14.77 11.98 -17.38
CA ARG A 26 13.71 11.06 -17.82
C ARG A 26 12.35 11.34 -17.18
N TRP A 27 12.18 12.51 -16.56
CA TRP A 27 10.92 12.86 -15.89
C TRP A 27 9.74 12.94 -16.87
N ASP A 28 10.00 13.35 -18.11
CA ASP A 28 9.02 13.37 -19.21
C ASP A 28 8.41 11.99 -19.48
N VAL A 29 9.24 10.95 -19.50
CA VAL A 29 8.79 9.56 -19.67
C VAL A 29 7.90 9.15 -18.51
N VAL A 30 8.27 9.51 -17.29
CA VAL A 30 7.57 9.07 -16.08
C VAL A 30 6.23 9.79 -15.93
N ALA A 31 6.23 11.11 -16.09
CA ALA A 31 5.00 11.91 -16.08
C ALA A 31 4.06 11.55 -17.25
N GLY A 32 4.60 11.09 -18.38
CA GLY A 32 3.81 10.62 -19.52
C GLY A 32 3.11 9.28 -19.31
N HIS A 33 3.53 8.48 -18.32
CA HIS A 33 2.98 7.15 -18.06
C HIS A 33 2.33 6.99 -16.68
N LEU A 34 2.60 7.91 -15.75
CA LEU A 34 2.07 7.88 -14.39
C LEU A 34 1.22 9.12 -14.05
N PRO A 35 0.15 8.94 -13.25
CA PRO A 35 -0.36 7.65 -12.78
C PRO A 35 -1.13 6.93 -13.89
N SER A 36 -1.04 5.59 -13.89
CA SER A 36 -1.95 4.77 -14.68
C SER A 36 -3.30 4.68 -13.97
N ALA A 37 -4.37 4.51 -14.74
CA ALA A 37 -5.72 4.54 -14.20
C ALA A 37 -5.99 3.35 -13.25
N SER A 38 -6.77 3.61 -12.21
CA SER A 38 -7.34 2.60 -11.30
C SER A 38 -8.82 2.91 -11.05
N SER A 39 -9.56 1.97 -10.47
CA SER A 39 -11.00 2.16 -10.21
C SER A 39 -11.24 3.01 -8.96
N ALA A 40 -12.37 3.74 -8.95
CA ALA A 40 -12.80 4.46 -7.75
C ALA A 40 -13.03 3.52 -6.55
N LEU A 41 -13.44 2.27 -6.80
CA LEU A 41 -13.56 1.24 -5.76
C LEU A 41 -12.21 0.91 -5.12
N ASN A 42 -11.12 0.86 -5.89
CA ASN A 42 -9.78 0.62 -5.36
C ASN A 42 -9.33 1.79 -4.47
N LEU A 43 -9.56 3.04 -4.89
CA LEU A 43 -9.26 4.22 -4.06
C LEU A 43 -10.08 4.23 -2.76
N LEU A 44 -11.37 3.85 -2.84
CA LEU A 44 -12.22 3.72 -1.66
C LEU A 44 -11.75 2.59 -0.74
N HIS A 45 -11.24 1.48 -1.28
CA HIS A 45 -10.66 0.39 -0.48
C HIS A 45 -9.43 0.86 0.30
N TRP A 46 -8.53 1.63 -0.33
CA TRP A 46 -7.39 2.24 0.35
C TRP A 46 -7.85 3.15 1.49
N ALA A 47 -8.89 3.96 1.29
CA ALA A 47 -9.46 4.78 2.35
C ALA A 47 -10.04 3.93 3.51
N GLN A 48 -10.63 2.76 3.21
CA GLN A 48 -11.08 1.82 4.25
C GLN A 48 -9.91 1.24 5.03
N VAL A 49 -8.83 0.83 4.37
CA VAL A 49 -7.62 0.31 5.04
C VAL A 49 -7.04 1.37 5.98
N LEU A 50 -6.91 2.61 5.52
CA LEU A 50 -6.44 3.72 6.36
C LEU A 50 -7.38 4.03 7.53
N ARG A 51 -8.70 3.94 7.33
CA ARG A 51 -9.69 4.21 8.38
C ARG A 51 -9.73 3.14 9.46
N PHE A 52 -9.61 1.86 9.07
CA PHE A 52 -9.77 0.73 9.98
C PHE A 52 -8.43 0.19 10.51
N HIS A 53 -7.30 0.60 9.94
CA HIS A 53 -5.96 0.08 10.25
C HIS A 53 -5.89 -1.45 10.17
N GLU A 54 -6.62 -2.04 9.22
CA GLU A 54 -6.74 -3.49 9.08
C GLU A 54 -6.75 -3.89 7.60
N LEU A 55 -5.88 -4.84 7.25
CA LEU A 55 -5.85 -5.44 5.92
C LEU A 55 -6.98 -6.47 5.80
N ARG A 56 -8.11 -6.03 5.26
CA ARG A 56 -9.32 -6.83 5.05
C ARG A 56 -9.88 -6.65 3.65
N LYS A 57 -10.79 -7.55 3.25
CA LYS A 57 -11.51 -7.41 1.97
C LYS A 57 -12.30 -6.10 1.93
N PHE A 58 -12.67 -5.65 0.74
CA PHE A 58 -13.46 -4.44 0.56
C PHE A 58 -14.76 -4.50 1.39
N ASP A 59 -15.05 -3.43 2.11
CA ASP A 59 -16.23 -3.31 2.93
C ASP A 59 -17.37 -2.70 2.10
N TYR A 60 -18.37 -3.52 1.75
CA TYR A 60 -19.55 -3.06 1.01
C TYR A 60 -20.67 -2.51 1.91
N GLY A 61 -20.49 -2.55 3.24
CA GLY A 61 -21.55 -2.38 4.23
C GLY A 61 -22.25 -3.70 4.58
N GLU A 62 -22.80 -3.79 5.80
CA GLU A 62 -23.25 -5.04 6.44
C GLU A 62 -24.16 -5.90 5.56
N ALA A 63 -25.21 -5.31 4.97
CA ALA A 63 -26.16 -6.05 4.13
C ALA A 63 -25.48 -6.69 2.91
N ARG A 64 -24.62 -5.92 2.22
CA ARG A 64 -23.94 -6.43 1.03
C ARG A 64 -22.75 -7.33 1.38
N ASN A 65 -22.13 -7.14 2.55
CA ASN A 65 -21.13 -8.06 3.07
C ASN A 65 -21.76 -9.43 3.40
N MET A 66 -22.99 -9.46 3.94
CA MET A 66 -23.72 -10.72 4.10
C MET A 66 -23.96 -11.42 2.76
N ASP A 67 -24.36 -10.69 1.72
CA ASP A 67 -24.56 -11.27 0.39
C ASP A 67 -23.26 -11.78 -0.25
N VAL A 68 -22.14 -11.05 -0.09
CA VAL A 68 -20.87 -11.34 -0.77
C VAL A 68 -19.98 -12.29 0.02
N TYR A 69 -19.99 -12.21 1.36
CA TYR A 69 -19.08 -12.92 2.25
C TYR A 69 -19.80 -13.89 3.21
N GLY A 70 -21.12 -13.80 3.36
CA GLY A 70 -21.86 -14.58 4.36
C GLY A 70 -21.70 -14.08 5.80
N GLN A 71 -21.11 -12.88 5.98
CA GLN A 71 -20.88 -12.25 7.28
C GLN A 71 -20.94 -10.72 7.14
N GLU A 72 -21.42 -10.02 8.17
CA GLU A 72 -21.64 -8.56 8.15
C GLU A 72 -20.32 -7.77 8.02
N GLN A 73 -19.23 -8.30 8.57
CA GLN A 73 -17.91 -7.69 8.51
C GLN A 73 -17.07 -8.33 7.39
N PRO A 74 -16.27 -7.56 6.63
CA PRO A 74 -15.41 -8.13 5.61
C PRO A 74 -14.34 -9.05 6.23
N PRO A 75 -14.04 -10.20 5.62
CA PRO A 75 -12.97 -11.09 6.08
C PRO A 75 -11.59 -10.42 6.10
N VAL A 76 -10.85 -10.65 7.18
CA VAL A 76 -9.46 -10.17 7.36
C VAL A 76 -8.49 -11.06 6.61
N PHE A 77 -7.49 -10.47 5.96
CA PHE A 77 -6.42 -11.23 5.34
C PHE A 77 -5.41 -11.70 6.40
N ASN A 78 -5.39 -13.01 6.64
CA ASN A 78 -4.39 -13.60 7.52
C ASN A 78 -3.09 -13.86 6.77
N ILE A 79 -2.18 -12.88 6.81
CA ILE A 79 -0.90 -12.95 6.11
C ILE A 79 0.08 -13.98 6.71
N THR A 80 -0.15 -14.49 7.92
CA THR A 80 0.69 -15.58 8.49
C THR A 80 0.53 -16.89 7.72
N ARG A 81 -0.49 -16.98 6.86
CA ARG A 81 -0.71 -18.12 5.95
C ARG A 81 0.15 -18.06 4.69
N ILE A 82 0.88 -16.98 4.46
CA ILE A 82 1.78 -16.86 3.32
C ILE A 82 3.06 -17.64 3.64
N THR A 83 3.26 -18.77 2.95
CA THR A 83 4.42 -19.66 3.17
C THR A 83 5.45 -19.60 2.04
N THR A 84 5.14 -18.88 0.95
CA THR A 84 6.03 -18.71 -0.19
C THR A 84 7.32 -18.01 0.26
N PRO A 85 8.50 -18.63 0.06
CA PRO A 85 9.79 -17.99 0.34
C PRO A 85 9.91 -16.65 -0.40
N MET A 86 10.24 -15.58 0.33
CA MET A 86 10.35 -14.24 -0.25
C MET A 86 11.52 -13.44 0.32
N PHE A 87 11.95 -12.47 -0.48
CA PHE A 87 12.93 -11.44 -0.14
C PHE A 87 12.17 -10.12 -0.04
N MET A 88 12.46 -9.33 0.99
CA MET A 88 11.77 -8.06 1.19
C MET A 88 12.76 -6.89 1.23
N PHE A 89 12.37 -5.81 0.55
CA PHE A 89 13.07 -4.54 0.46
C PHE A 89 12.11 -3.46 0.97
N TRP A 90 12.59 -2.61 1.88
CA TRP A 90 11.82 -1.47 2.39
C TRP A 90 12.76 -0.33 2.79
N SER A 91 12.21 0.87 2.97
CA SER A 91 12.93 2.08 3.38
C SER A 91 12.24 2.74 4.57
N SER A 92 13.02 3.42 5.44
CA SER A 92 12.45 4.30 6.47
C SER A 92 11.74 5.51 5.91
N ASP A 93 12.12 5.91 4.70
CA ASP A 93 11.71 7.18 4.12
C ASP A 93 10.44 7.02 3.27
N ASP A 94 9.97 5.78 3.09
CA ASP A 94 8.74 5.45 2.37
C ASP A 94 7.51 5.90 3.17
N THR A 95 6.85 6.91 2.63
CA THR A 95 5.66 7.54 3.21
C THR A 95 4.38 6.76 2.97
N LEU A 96 4.36 5.85 1.99
CA LEU A 96 3.21 5.01 1.67
C LEU A 96 3.25 3.68 2.44
N ALA A 97 4.44 3.15 2.66
CA ALA A 97 4.70 1.97 3.49
C ALA A 97 5.69 2.32 4.63
N PRO A 98 5.23 3.04 5.67
CA PRO A 98 6.10 3.45 6.78
C PRO A 98 6.82 2.27 7.45
N ASP A 99 8.04 2.48 7.93
CA ASP A 99 8.85 1.45 8.61
C ASP A 99 8.10 0.76 9.76
N THR A 100 7.26 1.49 10.49
CA THR A 100 6.41 0.94 11.56
C THR A 100 5.43 -0.10 11.03
N ASP A 101 4.71 0.22 9.95
CA ASP A 101 3.73 -0.68 9.35
C ASP A 101 4.41 -1.92 8.77
N VAL A 102 5.55 -1.73 8.10
CA VAL A 102 6.35 -2.84 7.57
C VAL A 102 6.80 -3.78 8.70
N ARG A 103 7.37 -3.24 9.78
CA ARG A 103 7.86 -4.07 10.89
C ARG A 103 6.73 -4.77 11.62
N GLU A 104 5.72 -4.03 12.04
CA GLU A 104 4.67 -4.53 12.94
C GLU A 104 3.62 -5.37 12.21
N HIS A 105 3.30 -5.02 10.97
CA HIS A 105 2.21 -5.63 10.24
C HIS A 105 2.65 -6.57 9.13
N ILE A 106 3.92 -6.56 8.70
CA ILE A 106 4.43 -7.46 7.66
C ILE A 106 5.53 -8.38 8.22
N ILE A 107 6.67 -7.85 8.68
CA ILE A 107 7.84 -8.65 9.13
C ILE A 107 7.47 -9.57 10.28
N ASN A 108 6.87 -9.02 11.34
CA ASN A 108 6.52 -9.80 12.53
C ASN A 108 5.50 -10.93 12.26
N LYS A 109 4.74 -10.83 11.17
CA LYS A 109 3.67 -11.79 10.84
C LYS A 109 4.09 -12.83 9.81
N LEU A 110 5.02 -12.52 8.90
CA LEU A 110 5.45 -13.44 7.85
C LEU A 110 6.44 -14.51 8.31
N GLY A 111 7.16 -14.28 9.42
CA GLY A 111 8.04 -15.27 10.03
C GLY A 111 8.99 -15.95 9.04
N ASP A 112 8.98 -17.29 9.01
CA ASP A 112 9.89 -18.13 8.21
C ASP A 112 9.73 -18.00 6.69
N ALA A 113 8.68 -17.34 6.20
CA ALA A 113 8.52 -17.03 4.78
C ALA A 113 9.56 -16.00 4.32
N LEU A 114 10.04 -15.13 5.21
CA LEU A 114 11.08 -14.15 4.92
C LEU A 114 12.45 -14.82 4.97
N LYS A 115 13.06 -15.02 3.79
CA LYS A 115 14.37 -15.69 3.67
C LYS A 115 15.53 -14.76 3.91
N VAL A 116 15.40 -13.51 3.45
CA VAL A 116 16.39 -12.46 3.69
C VAL A 116 15.65 -11.13 3.81
N LEU A 117 15.98 -10.42 4.88
CA LEU A 117 15.72 -9.00 5.01
C LEU A 117 16.90 -8.29 4.36
N ALA A 118 16.68 -7.68 3.20
CA ALA A 118 17.70 -6.81 2.63
C ALA A 118 17.97 -5.67 3.63
N PRO A 119 19.22 -5.17 3.74
CA PRO A 119 19.52 -4.09 4.67
C PRO A 119 18.58 -2.92 4.41
N HIS A 120 18.16 -2.29 5.49
CA HIS A 120 17.37 -1.07 5.48
C HIS A 120 17.95 -0.08 4.46
N PHE A 121 17.21 0.24 3.40
CA PHE A 121 17.63 1.23 2.42
C PHE A 121 17.23 2.61 2.94
N SER A 122 18.05 3.18 3.82
CA SER A 122 18.09 4.63 4.00
C SER A 122 18.96 5.19 2.87
N VAL A 123 18.48 6.21 2.17
CA VAL A 123 19.31 6.91 1.18
C VAL A 123 19.22 8.40 1.41
#